data_AF-A0A0A5HWW6-F1
#
_entry.id   AF-A0A0A5HWW6-F1
#
_cell.length_a   1.000
_cell.length_b   1.000
_cell.length_c   1.000
_cell.angle_alpha   90.00
_cell.angle_beta   90.00
_cell.angle_gamma   90.00
#
_symmetry.space_group_name_H-M   'P 1'
#
loop_
_entity.id
_entity.type
_entity.pdbx_description
1 polymer ?
#
loop_
_entity_poly.entity_id
_entity_poly.type
_entity_poly.pdbx_seq_one_letter_code
_entity_poly.pdbx_strand_id
1 'polypeptide(L)'
;MSTIWKRKIDLERLNATSKNTLIDHLNIIYSAVGDDYIEATMPVCHFTHQPLGMLHGGASVVLAETLGSVAANFCVEEDAYCVGLDINANHVRSMRTGQVIGRATPIHLGVSTQVWQINITDERERLVCTSRLTIAVKKKKNDKQTIKANQNGH
;
A
#
# COMPACT_ATOMS: atom_id res chain seq x y z
N MET A 1 -0.67 -14.94 18.04
CA MET A 1 -1.57 -15.11 16.87
C MET A 1 -0.70 -15.50 15.69
N SER A 2 -1.23 -16.24 14.71
CA SER A 2 -0.49 -16.52 13.47
C SER A 2 -0.49 -15.28 12.59
N THR A 3 0.62 -15.04 11.89
CA THR A 3 0.75 -13.94 10.92
C THR A 3 -0.31 -14.00 9.81
N ILE A 4 -0.73 -12.83 9.30
CA ILE A 4 -1.68 -12.72 8.18
C ILE A 4 -1.03 -12.92 6.80
N TRP A 5 0.30 -12.88 6.73
CA TRP A 5 1.04 -12.94 5.46
C TRP A 5 1.06 -14.37 4.89
N LYS A 6 0.75 -14.50 3.60
CA LYS A 6 0.84 -15.76 2.85
C LYS A 6 2.21 -15.96 2.21
N ARG A 7 3.00 -14.89 2.14
CA ARG A 7 4.33 -14.86 1.52
C ARG A 7 5.28 -14.10 2.44
N LYS A 8 6.55 -14.50 2.45
CA LYS A 8 7.58 -13.81 3.25
C LYS A 8 7.77 -12.38 2.74
N ILE A 9 7.72 -11.41 3.65
CA ILE A 9 8.04 -10.01 3.37
C ILE A 9 9.51 -9.79 3.75
N ASP A 10 10.28 -9.27 2.80
CA ASP A 10 11.66 -8.84 2.98
C ASP A 10 11.72 -7.36 2.62
N LEU A 11 12.00 -6.50 3.62
CA LEU A 11 11.95 -5.05 3.46
C LEU A 11 13.01 -4.53 2.50
N GLU A 12 14.20 -5.14 2.47
CA GLU A 12 15.27 -4.73 1.55
C GLU A 12 14.85 -5.01 0.11
N ARG A 13 14.36 -6.24 -0.15
CA ARG A 13 13.85 -6.61 -1.47
C ARG A 13 12.65 -5.77 -1.87
N LEU A 14 11.73 -5.50 -0.94
CA LEU A 14 10.54 -4.70 -1.21
C LEU A 14 10.92 -3.26 -1.59
N ASN A 15 11.81 -2.61 -0.82
CA ASN A 15 12.33 -1.28 -1.16
C ASN A 15 13.07 -1.28 -2.52
N ALA A 16 13.80 -2.35 -2.85
CA ALA A 16 14.46 -2.47 -4.15
C ALA A 16 13.47 -2.48 -5.34
N THR A 17 12.24 -2.98 -5.15
CA THR A 17 11.20 -2.94 -6.20
C THR A 17 10.64 -1.55 -6.48
N SER A 18 10.92 -0.58 -5.60
CA SER A 18 10.37 0.78 -5.72
C SER A 18 11.14 1.66 -6.71
N LYS A 19 12.36 1.28 -7.12
CA LYS A 19 13.20 2.09 -8.01
C LYS A 19 12.48 2.49 -9.30
N ASN A 20 12.64 3.75 -9.70
CA ASN A 20 12.00 4.32 -10.89
C ASN A 20 10.46 4.27 -10.86
N THR A 21 9.87 4.39 -9.67
CA THR A 21 8.42 4.50 -9.49
C THR A 21 8.06 5.75 -8.69
N LEU A 22 6.76 6.01 -8.50
CA LEU A 22 6.30 7.09 -7.64
C LEU A 22 6.77 6.93 -6.18
N ILE A 23 6.96 5.69 -5.70
CA ILE A 23 7.41 5.39 -4.34
C ILE A 23 8.83 5.94 -4.14
N ASP A 24 9.72 5.69 -5.10
CA ASP A 24 11.09 6.22 -5.13
C ASP A 24 11.10 7.74 -5.32
N HIS A 25 10.27 8.29 -6.22
CA HIS A 25 10.16 9.73 -6.42
C HIS A 25 9.75 10.50 -5.15
N LEU A 26 8.92 9.90 -4.30
CA LEU A 26 8.47 10.50 -3.04
C LEU A 26 9.30 10.08 -1.83
N ASN A 27 10.39 9.33 -2.02
CA ASN A 27 11.23 8.79 -0.95
C ASN A 27 10.41 8.02 0.11
N ILE A 28 9.44 7.23 -0.35
CA ILE A 28 8.69 6.32 0.52
C ILE A 28 9.56 5.08 0.77
N ILE A 29 9.81 4.78 2.04
CA ILE A 29 10.66 3.65 2.46
C ILE A 29 9.87 2.74 3.38
N TYR A 30 9.69 1.47 3.01
CA TYR A 30 9.10 0.47 3.90
C TYR A 30 10.03 0.24 5.09
N SER A 31 9.53 0.45 6.30
CA SER A 31 10.34 0.60 7.51
C SER A 31 10.14 -0.53 8.52
N ALA A 32 8.98 -1.17 8.55
CA ALA A 32 8.69 -2.26 9.48
C ALA A 32 7.60 -3.19 8.94
N VAL A 33 7.62 -4.44 9.43
CA VAL A 33 6.56 -5.42 9.22
C VAL A 33 6.36 -6.18 10.53
N GLY A 34 5.11 -6.25 11.00
CA GLY A 34 4.68 -7.07 12.13
C GLY A 34 3.88 -8.27 11.68
N ASP A 35 3.23 -8.97 12.62
CA ASP A 35 2.39 -10.13 12.28
C ASP A 35 1.13 -9.76 11.50
N ASP A 36 0.63 -8.52 11.66
CA ASP A 36 -0.63 -8.01 11.13
C ASP A 36 -0.55 -6.57 10.58
N TYR A 37 0.66 -6.01 10.42
CA TYR A 37 0.84 -4.67 9.88
C TYR A 37 2.10 -4.52 9.04
N ILE A 38 2.09 -3.52 8.14
CA ILE A 38 3.29 -3.01 7.45
C ILE A 38 3.37 -1.49 7.61
N GLU A 39 4.59 -0.97 7.72
CA GLU A 39 4.87 0.45 7.83
C GLU A 39 5.79 0.96 6.73
N ALA A 40 5.63 2.25 6.42
CA ALA A 40 6.56 2.99 5.61
C ALA A 40 6.63 4.45 6.06
N THR A 41 7.77 5.08 5.80
CA THR A 41 8.00 6.49 6.08
C THR A 41 8.02 7.32 4.80
N MET A 42 7.61 8.59 4.88
CA MET A 42 7.71 9.54 3.77
C MET A 42 8.11 10.94 4.30
N PRO A 43 9.10 11.62 3.70
CA PRO A 43 9.49 12.96 4.16
C PRO A 43 8.43 14.01 3.85
N VAL A 44 8.33 15.02 4.72
CA VAL A 44 7.53 16.22 4.50
C VAL A 44 8.46 17.35 4.09
N CYS A 45 8.54 17.60 2.78
CA CYS A 45 9.45 18.57 2.18
C CYS A 45 8.95 19.04 0.80
N HIS A 46 9.75 19.83 0.08
CA HIS A 46 9.33 20.53 -1.14
C HIS A 46 8.65 19.66 -2.21
N PHE A 47 9.08 18.41 -2.42
CA PHE A 47 8.45 17.51 -3.41
C PHE A 47 7.22 16.74 -2.88
N THR A 48 6.93 16.79 -1.58
CA THR A 48 5.67 16.29 -0.98
C THR A 48 4.74 17.42 -0.54
N HIS A 49 5.11 18.67 -0.78
CA HIS A 49 4.34 19.84 -0.40
C HIS A 49 3.26 20.20 -1.43
N GLN A 50 2.16 20.71 -0.93
CA GLN A 50 1.23 21.54 -1.68
C GLN A 50 1.73 23.01 -1.73
N PRO A 51 1.20 23.88 -2.61
CA PRO A 51 1.72 25.23 -2.85
C PRO A 51 1.90 26.15 -1.62
N LEU A 52 1.16 25.93 -0.53
CA LEU A 52 1.25 26.66 0.74
C LEU A 52 2.34 26.12 1.69
N GLY A 53 3.20 25.22 1.22
CA GLY A 53 4.33 24.67 1.98
C GLY A 53 3.91 23.74 3.12
N MET A 54 2.86 22.94 2.90
CA MET A 54 2.38 21.90 3.82
C MET A 54 2.34 20.57 3.10
N LEU A 55 2.38 19.44 3.82
CA LEU A 55 2.18 18.11 3.26
C LEU A 55 0.92 18.07 2.37
N HIS A 56 1.08 17.64 1.13
CA HIS A 56 -0.02 17.48 0.20
C HIS A 56 -0.91 16.31 0.62
N GLY A 57 -2.22 16.51 0.68
CA GLY A 57 -3.17 15.46 1.04
C GLY A 57 -3.06 14.23 0.13
N GLY A 58 -2.96 14.46 -1.18
CA GLY A 58 -2.66 13.41 -2.17
C GLY A 58 -1.36 12.65 -1.93
N ALA A 59 -0.28 13.26 -1.42
CA ALA A 59 0.94 12.52 -1.08
C ALA A 59 0.69 11.56 0.09
N SER A 60 -0.14 11.97 1.06
CA SER A 60 -0.59 11.06 2.13
C SER A 60 -1.40 9.89 1.57
N VAL A 61 -2.27 10.13 0.58
CA VAL A 61 -3.03 9.06 -0.09
C VAL A 61 -2.12 8.13 -0.89
N VAL A 62 -1.06 8.64 -1.53
CA VAL A 62 -0.05 7.78 -2.19
C VAL A 62 0.65 6.86 -1.19
N LEU A 63 1.06 7.38 -0.03
CA LEU A 63 1.63 6.54 1.03
C LEU A 63 0.62 5.47 1.50
N ALA A 64 -0.65 5.84 1.67
CA ALA A 64 -1.69 4.92 2.11
C ALA A 64 -2.00 3.82 1.07
N GLU A 65 -2.17 4.19 -0.20
CA GLU A 65 -2.41 3.26 -1.31
C GLU A 65 -1.23 2.30 -1.47
N THR A 66 0.01 2.81 -1.35
CA THR A 66 1.24 2.02 -1.44
C THR A 66 1.26 0.93 -0.37
N LEU A 67 1.06 1.30 0.90
CA LEU A 67 1.06 0.36 2.02
C LEU A 67 -0.07 -0.66 1.91
N GLY A 68 -1.30 -0.20 1.68
CA GLY A 68 -2.46 -1.08 1.62
C GLY A 68 -2.40 -2.04 0.42
N SER A 69 -1.92 -1.59 -0.75
CA SER A 69 -1.78 -2.44 -1.94
C SER A 69 -0.71 -3.52 -1.76
N VAL A 70 0.43 -3.17 -1.15
CA VAL A 70 1.48 -4.13 -0.82
C VAL A 70 0.96 -5.14 0.19
N ALA A 71 0.43 -4.67 1.32
CA ALA A 71 -0.08 -5.55 2.38
C ALA A 71 -1.13 -6.54 1.83
N ALA A 72 -2.06 -6.04 1.02
CA ALA A 72 -3.10 -6.86 0.42
C ALA A 72 -2.57 -7.95 -0.50
N ASN A 73 -1.58 -7.61 -1.33
CA ASN A 73 -0.92 -8.60 -2.18
C ASN A 73 -0.21 -9.66 -1.32
N PHE A 74 0.49 -9.29 -0.26
CA PHE A 74 1.15 -10.29 0.62
C PHE A 74 0.17 -11.14 1.45
N CYS A 75 -1.11 -10.76 1.54
CA CYS A 75 -2.17 -11.55 2.19
C CYS A 75 -2.87 -12.55 1.25
N VAL A 76 -2.47 -12.65 -0.03
CA VAL A 76 -3.01 -13.64 -0.97
C VAL A 76 -1.94 -14.62 -1.45
N GLU A 77 -2.39 -15.82 -1.82
CA GLU A 77 -1.57 -16.86 -2.42
C GLU A 77 -1.01 -16.44 -3.79
N GLU A 78 0.01 -17.16 -4.28
CA GLU A 78 0.69 -16.83 -5.54
C GLU A 78 -0.23 -16.91 -6.79
N ASP A 79 -1.34 -17.63 -6.71
CA ASP A 79 -2.32 -17.75 -7.79
C ASP A 79 -3.32 -16.57 -7.85
N ALA A 80 -3.18 -15.60 -6.94
CA ALA A 80 -3.99 -14.40 -6.86
C ALA A 80 -3.14 -13.12 -6.88
N TYR A 81 -3.80 -12.00 -7.16
CA TYR A 81 -3.24 -10.66 -7.07
C TYR A 81 -4.32 -9.67 -6.63
N CYS A 82 -3.90 -8.54 -6.09
CA CYS A 82 -4.78 -7.52 -5.54
C CYS A 82 -4.68 -6.22 -6.33
N VAL A 83 -5.81 -5.55 -6.54
CA VAL A 83 -5.91 -4.24 -7.19
C VAL A 83 -6.77 -3.29 -6.38
N GLY A 84 -6.36 -2.02 -6.29
CA GLY A 84 -7.15 -0.96 -5.66
C GLY A 84 -8.50 -0.78 -6.35
N LEU A 85 -9.56 -0.64 -5.55
CA LEU A 85 -10.91 -0.30 -6.03
C LEU A 85 -11.32 1.11 -5.63
N ASP A 86 -11.14 1.44 -4.35
CA ASP A 86 -11.57 2.71 -3.75
C ASP A 86 -10.65 3.05 -2.58
N ILE A 87 -10.32 4.34 -2.47
CA ILE A 87 -9.62 4.88 -1.31
C ILE A 87 -10.28 6.17 -0.87
N ASN A 88 -10.45 6.32 0.45
CA ASN A 88 -10.92 7.54 1.09
C ASN A 88 -9.99 7.91 2.24
N ALA A 89 -9.84 9.20 2.51
CA ALA A 89 -8.97 9.70 3.57
C ALA A 89 -9.51 10.98 4.22
N ASN A 90 -9.24 11.15 5.51
CA ASN A 90 -9.44 12.37 6.25
C ASN A 90 -8.08 12.94 6.71
N HIS A 91 -7.79 14.18 6.32
CA HIS A 91 -6.59 14.90 6.74
C HIS A 91 -6.87 15.61 8.07
N VAL A 92 -6.25 15.13 9.14
CA VAL A 92 -6.53 15.52 10.54
C VAL A 92 -5.60 16.62 11.02
N ARG A 93 -4.32 16.59 10.61
CA ARG A 93 -3.32 17.59 11.02
C ARG A 93 -2.45 18.00 9.83
N SER A 94 -2.10 19.28 9.76
CA SER A 94 -1.10 19.77 8.80
C SER A 94 0.33 19.52 9.29
N MET A 95 1.23 19.27 8.34
CA MET A 95 2.67 19.18 8.58
C MET A 95 3.43 20.04 7.57
N ARG A 96 4.57 20.60 7.99
CA ARG A 96 5.42 21.45 7.14
C ARG A 96 6.84 20.93 6.94
N THR A 97 7.31 20.08 7.84
CA THR A 97 8.67 19.53 7.87
C THR A 97 8.65 18.20 8.61
N GLY A 98 9.75 17.46 8.56
CA GLY A 98 9.93 16.20 9.28
C GLY A 98 9.54 15.00 8.42
N GLN A 99 9.04 13.95 9.07
CA GLN A 99 8.67 12.70 8.42
C GLN A 99 7.29 12.24 8.91
N VAL A 100 6.53 11.64 8.00
CA VAL A 100 5.30 10.90 8.37
C VAL A 100 5.55 9.40 8.34
N ILE A 101 4.90 8.68 9.25
CA ILE A 101 4.93 7.23 9.37
C ILE A 101 3.53 6.70 9.10
N GLY A 102 3.37 5.96 8.01
CA GLY A 102 2.14 5.25 7.67
C GLY A 102 2.19 3.81 8.17
N ARG A 103 1.11 3.33 8.78
CA ARG A 103 0.91 1.93 9.15
C ARG A 103 -0.39 1.42 8.55
N ALA A 104 -0.33 0.33 7.79
CA ALA A 104 -1.50 -0.38 7.27
C ALA A 104 -1.80 -1.63 8.11
N THR A 105 -3.07 -1.76 8.52
CA THR A 105 -3.62 -2.90 9.28
C THR A 105 -4.93 -3.36 8.65
N PRO A 106 -5.23 -4.67 8.61
CA PRO A 106 -6.45 -5.16 7.98
C PRO A 106 -7.69 -4.82 8.81
N ILE A 107 -8.76 -4.39 8.14
CA ILE A 107 -10.13 -4.37 8.68
C ILE A 107 -10.87 -5.65 8.28
N HIS A 108 -10.67 -6.12 7.05
CA HIS A 108 -11.31 -7.31 6.49
C HIS A 108 -10.41 -7.98 5.46
N LEU A 109 -10.25 -9.30 5.55
CA LEU A 109 -9.49 -10.13 4.61
C LEU A 109 -10.41 -11.22 4.02
N GLY A 110 -11.12 -10.87 2.95
CA GLY A 110 -12.03 -11.77 2.24
C GLY A 110 -11.41 -12.41 1.00
N VAL A 111 -12.13 -13.39 0.43
CA VAL A 111 -11.71 -14.11 -0.78
C VAL A 111 -11.79 -13.27 -2.06
N SER A 112 -12.69 -12.30 -2.10
CA SER A 112 -12.95 -11.44 -3.27
C SER A 112 -12.59 -9.98 -3.03
N THR A 113 -12.60 -9.53 -1.77
CA THR A 113 -12.26 -8.16 -1.38
C THR A 113 -11.47 -8.13 -0.08
N GLN A 114 -10.67 -7.08 0.09
CA GLN A 114 -10.02 -6.74 1.35
C GLN A 114 -10.29 -5.27 1.68
N VAL A 115 -10.26 -4.95 2.97
CA VAL A 115 -10.37 -3.57 3.46
C VAL A 115 -9.24 -3.32 4.44
N TRP A 116 -8.50 -2.24 4.23
CA TRP A 116 -7.32 -1.87 5.02
C TRP A 116 -7.52 -0.50 5.64
N GLN A 117 -7.19 -0.41 6.94
CA GLN A 117 -7.02 0.86 7.63
C GLN A 117 -5.57 1.29 7.47
N ILE A 118 -5.33 2.53 7.08
CA ILE A 118 -4.01 3.14 7.08
C ILE A 118 -4.04 4.40 7.91
N ASN A 119 -3.27 4.41 8.99
CA ASN A 119 -3.06 5.61 9.79
C ASN A 119 -1.67 6.16 9.52
N ILE A 120 -1.61 7.46 9.26
CA ILE A 120 -0.38 8.20 9.03
C ILE A 120 -0.21 9.16 10.21
N THR A 121 0.93 9.05 10.88
CA THR A 121 1.28 9.82 12.08
C THR A 121 2.55 10.62 11.83
N ASP A 122 2.80 11.62 12.67
CA ASP A 122 4.10 12.26 12.75
C ASP A 122 5.05 11.52 13.70
N GLU A 123 6.29 11.98 13.80
CA GLU A 123 7.33 11.42 14.67
C GLU A 123 6.97 11.44 16.18
N ARG A 124 5.91 12.14 16.56
CA ARG A 124 5.38 12.19 17.93
C ARG A 124 4.12 11.33 18.08
N GLU A 125 3.88 10.43 17.14
CA GLU A 125 2.72 9.52 17.06
C GLU A 125 1.37 10.23 16.96
N ARG A 126 1.36 11.50 16.57
CA ARG A 126 0.12 12.25 16.49
C ARG A 126 -0.50 12.04 15.10
N LEU A 127 -1.79 11.69 15.03
CA LEU A 127 -2.49 11.40 13.77
C LEU A 127 -2.48 12.59 12.79
N VAL A 128 -1.97 12.38 11.59
CA VAL A 128 -1.88 13.35 10.48
C VAL A 128 -2.97 13.07 9.44
N CYS A 129 -3.12 11.81 9.04
CA CYS A 129 -4.11 11.38 8.07
C CYS A 129 -4.61 9.98 8.45
N THR A 130 -5.89 9.71 8.25
CA THR A 130 -6.47 8.36 8.36
C THR A 130 -7.14 8.03 7.04
N SER A 131 -6.92 6.81 6.53
CA SER A 131 -7.34 6.38 5.21
C SER A 131 -7.88 4.96 5.26
N ARG A 132 -8.88 4.67 4.42
CA ARG A 132 -9.39 3.32 4.23
C ARG A 132 -9.30 2.95 2.75
N LEU A 133 -8.66 1.82 2.48
CA LEU A 133 -8.45 1.27 1.14
C LEU A 133 -9.27 -0.01 0.96
N THR A 134 -10.09 -0.03 -0.09
CA THR A 134 -10.81 -1.22 -0.56
C THR A 134 -10.06 -1.83 -1.74
N ILE A 135 -9.79 -3.13 -1.66
CA ILE A 135 -9.03 -3.89 -2.64
C ILE A 135 -9.90 -5.00 -3.22
N ALA A 136 -9.80 -5.25 -4.53
CA ALA A 136 -10.29 -6.46 -5.16
C ALA A 136 -9.20 -7.53 -5.20
N VAL A 137 -9.58 -8.76 -4.85
CA VAL A 137 -8.75 -9.96 -5.04
C VAL A 137 -9.14 -10.61 -6.36
N LYS A 138 -8.16 -10.88 -7.22
CA LYS A 138 -8.33 -11.49 -8.54
C LYS A 138 -7.46 -12.72 -8.68
N LYS A 139 -7.97 -13.77 -9.31
CA LYS A 139 -7.16 -14.94 -9.70
C LYS A 139 -6.33 -14.60 -10.95
N LYS A 140 -5.09 -15.09 -11.01
CA LYS A 140 -4.28 -15.03 -12.22
C LYS A 140 -4.89 -15.96 -13.28
N LYS A 141 -4.96 -15.52 -14.53
CA LYS A 141 -5.36 -16.40 -15.63
C LYS A 141 -4.23 -17.40 -15.87
N ASN A 142 -4.53 -18.69 -15.89
CA ASN A 142 -3.57 -19.71 -16.29
C ASN A 142 -3.40 -19.65 -17.82
N ASP A 143 -2.18 -19.35 -18.30
CA ASP A 143 -1.83 -19.30 -19.74
C ASP A 143 -2.12 -20.61 -20.51
N LYS A 144 -2.44 -21.71 -19.81
CA LYS A 144 -2.87 -22.98 -20.41
C LYS A 144 -4.24 -22.92 -21.11
N GLN A 145 -5.07 -21.90 -20.89
CA GLN A 145 -6.34 -21.73 -21.61
C GLN A 145 -6.20 -21.03 -22.97
N THR A 146 -5.16 -20.21 -23.17
CA THR A 146 -4.95 -19.48 -24.44
C THR A 146 -4.52 -20.43 -25.56
N ILE A 147 -3.81 -21.51 -25.25
CA ILE A 147 -3.38 -22.51 -26.24
C ILE A 147 -4.55 -23.37 -26.74
N LYS A 148 -5.57 -23.65 -25.90
CA LYS A 148 -6.75 -24.42 -26.33
C LYS A 148 -7.75 -23.61 -27.17
N ALA A 149 -7.78 -22.29 -27.01
CA ALA A 149 -8.65 -21.42 -27.82
C ALA A 149 -8.18 -21.26 -29.27
N ASN A 150 -6.86 -21.37 -29.52
CA ASN A 150 -6.28 -21.26 -30.87
C ASN A 150 -6.17 -22.61 -31.62
N GLN A 151 -6.56 -23.74 -31.01
CA GLN A 151 -6.56 -25.05 -31.67
C GLN A 151 -7.94 -25.51 -32.15
N ASN A 152 -9.01 -24.78 -31.82
CA ASN A 152 -10.38 -25.09 -32.24
C ASN A 152 -10.95 -24.14 -33.31
N GLY A 153 -10.10 -23.29 -33.90
CA GLY A 153 -10.44 -22.49 -35.08
C GLY A 153 -9.97 -23.18 -36.35
N HIS A 154 -10.73 -24.18 -36.81
CA HIS A 154 -10.72 -24.65 -38.20
C HIS A 154 -12.06 -24.26 -38.81
#